data_AF-A0A8T2XZR6-F1
#
_entry.id   AF-A0A8T2XZR6-F1
#
_cell.length_a   1.000
_cell.length_b   1.000
_cell.length_c   1.000
_cell.angle_alpha   90.00
_cell.angle_beta   90.00
_cell.angle_gamma   90.00
#
_symmetry.space_group_name_H-M   'P 1'
#
loop_
_entity.id
_entity.type
_entity.pdbx_description
1 polymer ?
#
loop_
_entity_poly.entity_id
_entity_poly.type
_entity_poly.pdbx_seq_one_letter_code
_entity_poly.pdbx_strand_id
1 'polypeptide(L)'
;MNNQRESESTTTNGVQIRQSRRLPDFLHSVNLKHVKLGYHYLITHLLTLCLVPLMAFVIFQAFQLNPNDIHQLWLHLQYNLVSVIICSAFLVFGATVYIMTRPRSLFLVDYACYKPPSNLQVKFEQFMEHSSLTGDFDDSSLEFQRKILERSGLGEETYVPEAMHYIPPRPSMAAAREEAQQVMFGALDVLFANTNIKPKDIGILVVNCSLFNPTPSLSAMIVNKYKLRGNIRSFNLGGMGCSAGVIAVDLAKDMLQVHRNTYAVVVSTENITQNWYFGNKKSMLIPNCLFRVGGSAVLLSNKAKDKRRAKYKLVHVVRTHKGADDKAFKCVYQEQDDAGKTGVSLSKELMAIAGGALKTNITTLGPLVLPISEQLLFFSTLVAKKLFNAKVKPYIPDFKLAFDHFCIHAGGRAVIDELEKNLQLLPIHVEASRMTLHRF
;
A
#
# COMPACT_ATOMS: atom_id res chain seq x y z
N MET A 1 -13.39 -72.16 -28.58
CA MET A 1 -13.25 -70.68 -28.63
C MET A 1 -14.11 -70.12 -27.51
N ASN A 2 -13.46 -69.45 -26.56
CA ASN A 2 -13.94 -69.21 -25.20
C ASN A 2 -15.09 -68.19 -25.08
N ASN A 3 -16.02 -68.52 -24.17
CA ASN A 3 -16.87 -67.63 -23.38
C ASN A 3 -16.03 -66.64 -22.54
N GLN A 4 -16.57 -65.44 -22.24
CA GLN A 4 -16.91 -64.97 -20.88
C GLN A 4 -17.01 -63.43 -20.76
N ARG A 5 -18.13 -63.02 -20.13
CA ARG A 5 -18.31 -62.01 -19.07
C ARG A 5 -17.85 -60.56 -19.33
N GLU A 6 -18.85 -59.69 -19.45
CA GLU A 6 -18.76 -58.30 -19.00
C GLU A 6 -18.55 -58.27 -17.48
N SER A 7 -17.44 -57.69 -17.05
CA SER A 7 -17.20 -57.34 -15.65
C SER A 7 -17.20 -55.83 -15.50
N GLU A 8 -18.14 -55.34 -14.68
CA GLU A 8 -18.09 -54.03 -14.04
C GLU A 8 -16.71 -53.81 -13.39
N SER A 9 -16.07 -52.69 -13.73
CA SER A 9 -14.96 -52.17 -12.93
C SER A 9 -15.20 -50.71 -12.63
N THR A 10 -15.69 -50.49 -11.41
CA THR A 10 -15.60 -49.25 -10.65
C THR A 10 -14.19 -48.68 -10.73
N THR A 11 -14.00 -47.65 -11.55
CA THR A 11 -12.83 -46.78 -11.49
C THR A 11 -13.14 -45.62 -10.56
N THR A 12 -12.65 -45.75 -9.34
CA THR A 12 -12.47 -44.65 -8.39
C THR A 12 -11.64 -43.55 -9.04
N ASN A 13 -12.31 -42.54 -9.61
CA ASN A 13 -11.69 -41.30 -10.04
C ASN A 13 -11.27 -40.50 -8.79
N GLY A 14 -10.10 -40.86 -8.24
CA GLY A 14 -9.37 -40.03 -7.31
C GLY A 14 -8.97 -38.75 -8.03
N VAL A 15 -9.80 -37.71 -7.90
CA VAL A 15 -9.47 -36.35 -8.33
C VAL A 15 -8.26 -35.92 -7.51
N GLN A 16 -7.06 -36.02 -8.10
CA GLN A 16 -5.88 -35.34 -7.58
C GLN A 16 -6.12 -33.83 -7.69
N ILE A 17 -6.62 -33.24 -6.61
CA ILE A 17 -6.70 -31.80 -6.43
C ILE A 17 -5.27 -31.27 -6.36
N ARG A 18 -4.71 -30.86 -7.50
CA ARG A 18 -3.50 -30.04 -7.55
C ARG A 18 -3.82 -28.70 -6.89
N GLN A 19 -3.53 -28.58 -5.60
CA GLN A 19 -3.54 -27.33 -4.87
C GLN A 19 -2.41 -26.43 -5.38
N SER A 20 -2.67 -25.64 -6.42
CA SER A 20 -1.87 -24.48 -6.77
C SER A 20 -2.17 -23.34 -5.77
N ARG A 21 -1.73 -23.49 -4.51
CA ARG A 21 -1.84 -22.47 -3.45
C ARG A 21 -0.61 -21.57 -3.33
N ARG A 22 0.37 -21.70 -4.23
CA ARG A 22 1.63 -20.94 -4.18
C ARG A 22 1.61 -19.76 -5.14
N LEU A 23 2.25 -18.66 -4.75
CA LEU A 23 2.50 -17.55 -5.68
C LEU A 23 3.34 -18.07 -6.86
N PRO A 24 3.12 -17.55 -8.07
CA PRO A 24 3.97 -17.87 -9.21
C PRO A 24 5.42 -17.49 -8.90
N ASP A 25 6.35 -18.37 -9.24
CA ASP A 25 7.78 -18.18 -9.03
C ASP A 25 8.26 -16.86 -9.67
N PHE A 26 8.94 -16.03 -8.87
CA PHE A 26 9.34 -14.65 -9.21
C PHE A 26 10.37 -14.59 -10.36
N LEU A 27 10.79 -15.74 -10.87
CA LEU A 27 11.98 -15.95 -11.66
C LEU A 27 11.73 -15.99 -13.20
N HIS A 28 10.46 -16.01 -13.65
CA HIS A 28 10.16 -16.41 -15.03
C HIS A 28 9.63 -15.39 -16.06
N SER A 29 9.51 -14.09 -15.76
CA SER A 29 8.93 -13.14 -16.74
C SER A 29 9.30 -11.68 -16.50
N VAL A 30 10.52 -11.30 -16.86
CA VAL A 30 11.05 -9.96 -16.57
C VAL A 30 11.99 -9.51 -17.71
N ASN A 31 11.48 -9.32 -18.94
CA ASN A 31 12.37 -9.20 -20.12
C ASN A 31 12.35 -7.87 -20.89
N LEU A 32 11.32 -7.01 -20.75
CA LEU A 32 11.20 -5.80 -21.61
C LEU A 32 11.14 -4.46 -20.85
N LYS A 33 10.65 -4.42 -19.61
CA LYS A 33 10.58 -3.17 -18.82
C LYS A 33 11.96 -2.67 -18.33
N HIS A 34 12.98 -3.54 -18.30
CA HIS A 34 14.26 -3.29 -17.61
C HIS A 34 15.21 -2.43 -18.44
N VAL A 35 15.22 -2.63 -19.75
CA VAL A 35 16.02 -1.84 -20.68
C VAL A 35 15.55 -0.38 -20.67
N LYS A 36 14.23 -0.15 -20.61
CA LYS A 36 13.66 1.22 -20.51
C LYS A 36 14.00 1.91 -19.19
N LEU A 37 14.01 1.18 -18.07
CA LEU A 37 14.29 1.77 -16.76
C LEU A 37 15.77 2.17 -16.61
N GLY A 38 16.69 1.31 -17.06
CA GLY A 38 18.12 1.64 -17.09
C GLY A 38 18.44 2.84 -17.98
N TYR A 39 17.80 2.92 -19.15
CA TYR A 39 17.94 4.07 -20.07
C TYR A 39 17.37 5.36 -19.46
N HIS A 40 16.22 5.27 -18.78
CA HIS A 40 15.61 6.42 -18.11
C HIS A 40 16.45 6.91 -16.94
N TYR A 41 17.04 6.02 -16.13
CA TYR A 41 17.94 6.39 -15.04
C TYR A 41 19.21 7.08 -15.57
N LEU A 42 19.82 6.53 -16.63
CA LEU A 42 20.99 7.12 -17.27
C LEU A 42 20.69 8.53 -17.79
N ILE A 43 19.57 8.73 -18.50
CA ILE A 43 19.16 10.04 -19.02
C ILE A 43 18.82 11.03 -17.89
N THR A 44 18.07 10.57 -16.88
CA THR A 44 17.62 11.43 -15.78
C THR A 44 18.80 11.93 -14.93
N HIS A 45 19.84 11.11 -14.78
CA HIS A 45 21.04 11.45 -14.01
C HIS A 45 22.23 11.90 -14.86
N LEU A 46 22.12 11.95 -16.19
CA LEU A 46 23.20 12.32 -17.12
C LEU A 46 23.81 13.68 -16.77
N LEU A 47 22.95 14.69 -16.55
CA LEU A 47 23.40 16.02 -16.14
C LEU A 47 24.21 15.97 -14.84
N THR A 48 23.76 15.21 -13.84
CA THR A 48 24.48 15.02 -12.57
C THR A 48 25.81 14.29 -12.78
N LEU A 49 25.81 13.23 -13.59
CA LEU A 49 26.98 12.43 -13.93
C LEU A 49 28.03 13.24 -14.71
N CYS A 50 27.62 14.21 -15.52
CA CYS A 50 28.52 15.13 -16.22
C CYS A 50 28.94 16.33 -15.35
N LEU A 51 28.04 16.86 -14.52
CA LEU A 51 28.30 18.03 -13.67
C LEU A 51 29.24 17.73 -12.50
N VAL A 52 29.19 16.52 -11.91
CA VAL A 52 30.04 16.15 -10.77
C VAL A 52 31.54 16.14 -11.14
N PRO A 53 31.98 15.50 -12.25
CA PRO A 53 33.36 15.58 -12.72
C PRO A 53 33.77 17.02 -13.06
N LEU A 54 32.87 17.80 -13.65
CA LEU A 54 33.14 19.18 -14.05
C LEU A 54 33.29 20.10 -12.83
N MET A 55 32.45 19.92 -11.80
CA MET A 55 32.59 20.59 -10.50
C MET A 55 33.89 20.17 -9.78
N ALA A 56 34.24 18.88 -9.81
CA ALA A 56 35.48 18.38 -9.22
C ALA A 56 36.71 18.98 -9.94
N PHE A 57 36.66 19.11 -11.26
CA PHE A 57 37.69 19.78 -12.06
C PHE A 57 37.81 21.27 -11.72
N VAL A 58 36.69 22.00 -11.61
CA VAL A 58 36.69 23.42 -11.22
C VAL A 58 37.26 23.60 -9.82
N ILE A 59 36.90 22.74 -8.86
CA ILE A 59 37.44 22.77 -7.49
C ILE A 59 38.94 22.48 -7.50
N PHE A 60 39.39 21.48 -8.27
CA PHE A 60 40.81 21.14 -8.41
C PHE A 60 41.62 22.30 -9.00
N GLN A 61 41.08 23.01 -10.00
CA GLN A 61 41.69 24.22 -10.55
C GLN A 61 41.70 25.37 -9.54
N ALA A 62 40.65 25.52 -8.74
CA ALA A 62 40.58 26.55 -7.70
C ALA A 62 41.65 26.34 -6.60
N PHE A 63 42.00 25.09 -6.29
CA PHE A 63 43.09 24.77 -5.34
C PHE A 63 44.50 25.06 -5.89
N GLN A 64 44.65 25.24 -7.21
CA GLN A 64 45.92 25.56 -7.86
C GLN A 64 46.13 27.07 -8.09
N LEU A 65 45.18 27.92 -7.70
CA LEU A 65 45.26 29.37 -7.93
C LEU A 65 46.33 30.03 -7.04
N ASN A 66 47.23 30.79 -7.66
CA ASN A 66 48.18 31.64 -6.95
C ASN A 66 47.55 33.01 -6.59
N PRO A 67 48.13 33.75 -5.62
CA PRO A 67 47.64 35.09 -5.24
C PRO A 67 47.60 36.10 -6.40
N ASN A 68 48.51 35.96 -7.38
CA ASN A 68 48.53 36.80 -8.58
C ASN A 68 47.37 36.49 -9.55
N ASP A 69 46.90 35.25 -9.60
CA ASP A 69 45.76 34.85 -10.44
C ASP A 69 44.45 35.41 -9.90
N ILE A 70 44.34 35.53 -8.57
CA ILE A 70 43.20 36.17 -7.90
C ILE A 70 43.16 37.67 -8.22
N HIS A 71 44.32 38.33 -8.26
CA HIS A 71 44.40 39.75 -8.60
C HIS A 71 44.03 40.01 -10.08
N GLN A 72 44.47 39.15 -11.00
CA GLN A 72 44.05 39.23 -12.41
C GLN A 72 42.57 38.92 -12.60
N LEU A 73 42.03 37.91 -11.91
CA LEU A 73 40.60 37.60 -11.93
C LEU A 73 39.76 38.79 -11.44
N TRP A 74 40.20 39.47 -10.38
CA TRP A 74 39.58 40.68 -9.84
C TRP A 74 39.56 41.84 -10.84
N LEU A 75 40.68 42.09 -11.54
CA LEU A 75 40.75 43.08 -12.61
C LEU A 75 39.81 42.70 -13.77
N HIS A 76 39.77 41.43 -14.16
CA HIS A 76 38.92 40.96 -15.25
C HIS A 76 37.42 41.06 -14.91
N LEU A 77 37.05 40.82 -13.64
CA LEU A 77 35.71 41.02 -13.08
C LEU A 77 35.28 42.49 -13.11
N GLN A 78 36.20 43.43 -12.83
CA GLN A 78 35.92 44.87 -12.89
C GLN A 78 35.67 45.36 -14.32
N TYR A 79 36.42 44.87 -15.32
CA TYR A 79 36.27 45.29 -16.73
C TYR A 79 35.12 44.57 -17.47
N ASN A 80 34.71 43.37 -17.03
CA ASN A 80 33.60 42.60 -17.62
C ASN A 80 32.33 42.62 -16.76
N LEU A 81 31.99 43.77 -16.17
CA LEU A 81 30.80 43.95 -15.32
C LEU A 81 29.52 43.43 -16.01
N VAL A 82 29.36 43.67 -17.32
CA VAL A 82 28.22 43.20 -18.11
C VAL A 82 28.15 41.67 -18.12
N SER A 83 29.26 40.97 -18.39
CA SER A 83 29.31 39.50 -18.38
C SER A 83 29.03 38.94 -16.99
N VAL A 84 29.51 39.59 -15.93
CA VAL A 84 29.28 39.18 -14.53
C VAL A 84 27.81 39.32 -14.17
N ILE A 85 27.17 40.43 -14.55
CA ILE A 85 25.73 40.66 -14.34
C ILE A 85 24.91 39.61 -15.10
N ILE A 86 25.24 39.35 -16.37
CA ILE A 86 24.56 38.36 -17.20
C ILE A 86 24.70 36.95 -16.60
N CYS A 87 25.92 36.53 -16.26
CA CYS A 87 26.16 35.23 -15.63
C CYS A 87 25.44 35.10 -14.28
N SER A 88 25.46 36.15 -13.46
CA SER A 88 24.75 36.17 -12.16
C SER A 88 23.23 36.10 -12.35
N ALA A 89 22.68 36.81 -13.34
CA ALA A 89 21.26 36.76 -13.67
C ALA A 89 20.86 35.35 -14.15
N PHE A 90 21.65 34.72 -15.02
CA PHE A 90 21.43 33.33 -15.46
C PHE A 90 21.55 32.34 -14.30
N LEU A 91 22.50 32.51 -13.40
CA LEU A 91 22.65 31.66 -12.22
C LEU A 91 21.47 31.81 -11.26
N VAL A 92 21.04 33.03 -10.96
CA VAL A 92 19.89 33.29 -10.08
C VAL A 92 18.60 32.79 -10.73
N PHE A 93 18.39 33.03 -12.01
CA PHE A 93 17.24 32.51 -12.76
C PHE A 93 17.26 30.98 -12.78
N GLY A 94 18.38 30.37 -13.13
CA GLY A 94 18.57 28.91 -13.16
C GLY A 94 18.36 28.28 -11.78
N ALA A 95 18.92 28.88 -10.72
CA ALA A 95 18.71 28.42 -9.34
C ALA A 95 17.25 28.58 -8.90
N THR A 96 16.59 29.69 -9.28
CA THR A 96 15.18 29.92 -8.97
C THR A 96 14.30 28.89 -9.67
N VAL A 97 14.49 28.69 -10.98
CA VAL A 97 13.77 27.67 -11.76
C VAL A 97 14.04 26.27 -11.19
N TYR A 98 15.29 25.95 -10.85
CA TYR A 98 15.66 24.68 -10.23
C TYR A 98 14.94 24.46 -8.90
N ILE A 99 14.94 25.45 -8.01
CA ILE A 99 14.24 25.40 -6.71
C ILE A 99 12.73 25.30 -6.90
N MET A 100 12.17 25.99 -7.90
CA MET A 100 10.74 26.00 -8.16
C MET A 100 10.22 24.71 -8.80
N THR A 101 11.05 24.05 -9.62
CA THR A 101 10.74 22.81 -10.35
C THR A 101 11.06 21.55 -9.56
N ARG A 102 11.92 21.63 -8.53
CA ARG A 102 12.26 20.47 -7.70
C ARG A 102 11.01 19.91 -6.99
N PRO A 103 10.78 18.59 -7.04
CA PRO A 103 9.72 17.98 -6.25
C PRO A 103 9.98 18.23 -4.75
N ARG A 104 8.91 18.54 -4.02
CA ARG A 104 9.02 18.81 -2.59
C ARG A 104 9.18 17.51 -1.83
N SER A 105 9.90 17.60 -0.71
CA SER A 105 9.91 16.52 0.26
C SER A 105 8.57 16.44 0.97
N LEU A 106 8.08 15.22 1.15
CA LEU A 106 6.86 14.94 1.89
C LEU A 106 7.21 14.22 3.18
N PHE A 107 6.54 14.65 4.23
CA PHE A 107 6.78 14.21 5.60
C PHE A 107 5.50 13.60 6.15
N LEU A 108 5.60 12.37 6.64
CA LEU A 108 4.61 11.81 7.55
C LEU A 108 4.91 12.38 8.93
N VAL A 109 4.11 13.35 9.32
CA VAL A 109 4.28 14.08 10.56
C VAL A 109 3.90 13.20 11.74
N ASP A 110 2.68 12.66 11.68
CA ASP A 110 2.17 11.73 12.68
C ASP A 110 1.04 10.87 12.07
N TYR A 111 0.64 9.83 12.79
CA TYR A 111 -0.50 8.99 12.48
C TYR A 111 -1.19 8.54 13.76
N ALA A 112 -2.47 8.18 13.64
CA ALA A 112 -3.24 7.57 14.71
C ALA A 112 -4.09 6.44 14.16
N CYS A 113 -4.31 5.41 14.96
CA CYS A 113 -5.21 4.31 14.66
C CYS A 113 -6.35 4.30 15.66
N TYR A 114 -7.55 4.01 15.18
CA TYR A 114 -8.71 3.82 16.05
C TYR A 114 -8.61 2.47 16.76
N LYS A 115 -8.72 2.48 18.09
CA LYS A 115 -8.92 1.28 18.89
C LYS A 115 -10.39 1.22 19.31
N PRO A 116 -11.16 0.23 18.85
CA PRO A 116 -12.55 0.10 19.28
C PRO A 116 -12.67 -0.14 20.78
N PRO A 117 -13.77 0.30 21.42
CA PRO A 117 -14.02 0.05 22.84
C PRO A 117 -14.21 -1.45 23.12
N SER A 118 -13.96 -1.87 24.36
CA SER A 118 -13.94 -3.29 24.76
C SER A 118 -15.27 -4.00 24.58
N ASN A 119 -16.40 -3.28 24.62
CA ASN A 119 -17.73 -3.86 24.38
C ASN A 119 -17.94 -4.31 22.93
N LEU A 120 -17.11 -3.88 21.97
CA LEU A 120 -17.17 -4.34 20.58
C LEU A 120 -16.26 -5.54 20.31
N GLN A 121 -15.50 -5.98 21.30
CA GLN A 121 -14.60 -7.13 21.17
C GLN A 121 -15.42 -8.41 21.04
N VAL A 122 -14.98 -9.33 20.17
CA VAL A 122 -15.64 -10.62 19.97
C VAL A 122 -14.63 -11.77 20.04
N LYS A 123 -14.96 -12.77 20.84
CA LYS A 123 -14.23 -14.05 20.91
C LYS A 123 -14.71 -14.99 19.81
N PHE A 124 -13.89 -15.95 19.40
CA PHE A 124 -14.26 -16.92 18.38
C PHE A 124 -15.44 -17.79 18.79
N GLU A 125 -15.51 -18.19 20.06
CA GLU A 125 -16.65 -18.94 20.60
C GLU A 125 -17.95 -18.15 20.48
N GLN A 126 -17.94 -16.89 20.94
CA GLN A 126 -19.09 -15.99 20.84
C GLN A 126 -19.49 -15.73 19.38
N PHE A 127 -18.51 -15.52 18.48
CA PHE A 127 -18.76 -15.38 17.05
C PHE A 127 -19.48 -16.59 16.47
N MET A 128 -19.02 -17.80 16.82
CA MET A 128 -19.60 -19.05 16.33
C MET A 128 -20.99 -19.31 16.91
N GLU A 129 -21.21 -19.02 18.20
CA GLU A 129 -22.51 -19.08 18.85
C GLU A 129 -23.52 -18.15 18.17
N HIS A 130 -23.16 -16.87 17.99
CA HIS A 130 -24.01 -15.89 17.31
C HIS A 130 -24.31 -16.30 15.86
N SER A 131 -23.33 -16.84 15.14
CA SER A 131 -23.52 -17.33 13.78
C SER A 131 -24.52 -18.48 13.74
N SER A 132 -24.46 -19.41 14.69
CA SER A 132 -25.44 -20.51 14.80
C SER A 132 -26.83 -19.99 15.15
N LEU A 133 -26.94 -19.10 16.14
CA LEU A 133 -28.22 -18.53 16.60
C LEU A 133 -28.91 -17.63 15.57
N THR A 134 -28.15 -17.08 14.60
CA THR A 134 -28.72 -16.29 13.49
C THR A 134 -29.63 -17.13 12.60
N GLY A 135 -29.37 -18.43 12.47
CA GLY A 135 -30.20 -19.37 11.68
C GLY A 135 -30.02 -19.30 10.16
N ASP A 136 -29.13 -18.45 9.65
CA ASP A 136 -28.87 -18.29 8.21
C ASP A 136 -27.89 -19.31 7.61
N PHE A 137 -27.06 -19.94 8.46
CA PHE A 137 -25.93 -20.75 8.03
C PHE A 137 -26.16 -22.25 8.25
N ASP A 138 -25.84 -23.06 7.24
CA ASP A 138 -25.85 -24.52 7.34
C ASP A 138 -24.61 -25.04 8.11
N ASP A 139 -24.67 -26.31 8.53
CA ASP A 139 -23.57 -26.96 9.28
C ASP A 139 -22.23 -26.93 8.52
N SER A 140 -22.27 -27.04 7.18
CA SER A 140 -21.06 -27.00 6.35
C SER A 140 -20.41 -25.62 6.38
N SER A 141 -21.22 -24.57 6.44
CA SER A 141 -20.83 -23.17 6.45
C SER A 141 -20.37 -22.74 7.82
N LEU A 142 -21.03 -23.17 8.91
CA LEU A 142 -20.56 -22.98 10.28
C LEU A 142 -19.20 -23.66 10.48
N GLU A 143 -19.05 -24.92 10.05
CA GLU A 143 -17.77 -25.63 10.13
C GLU A 143 -16.67 -25.00 9.25
N PHE A 144 -17.06 -24.39 8.12
CA PHE A 144 -16.13 -23.63 7.29
C PHE A 144 -15.68 -22.34 8.00
N GLN A 145 -16.59 -21.58 8.60
CA GLN A 145 -16.27 -20.37 9.37
C GLN A 145 -15.32 -20.67 10.53
N ARG A 146 -15.62 -21.71 11.32
CA ARG A 146 -14.76 -22.18 12.43
C ARG A 146 -13.33 -22.43 11.97
N LYS A 147 -13.16 -23.18 10.86
CA LYS A 147 -11.84 -23.47 10.27
C LYS A 147 -11.10 -22.22 9.80
N ILE A 148 -11.81 -21.20 9.32
CA ILE A 148 -11.18 -19.94 8.91
C ILE A 148 -10.71 -19.18 10.13
N LEU A 149 -11.53 -19.03 11.17
CA LEU A 149 -11.15 -18.33 12.40
C LEU A 149 -9.87 -18.93 13.01
N GLU A 150 -9.82 -20.24 13.18
CA GLU A 150 -8.66 -20.99 13.73
C GLU A 150 -7.37 -20.84 12.93
N ARG A 151 -7.46 -20.50 11.63
CA ARG A 151 -6.31 -20.43 10.71
C ARG A 151 -5.99 -19.03 10.20
N SER A 152 -6.86 -18.06 10.50
CA SER A 152 -6.81 -16.69 9.99
C SER A 152 -5.55 -15.94 10.43
N GLY A 153 -5.06 -16.25 11.64
CA GLY A 153 -4.04 -15.49 12.34
C GLY A 153 -4.58 -14.35 13.20
N LEU A 154 -5.91 -14.14 13.22
CA LEU A 154 -6.57 -13.25 14.16
C LEU A 154 -6.49 -13.81 15.58
N GLY A 155 -6.48 -12.93 16.58
CA GLY A 155 -6.61 -13.28 17.99
C GLY A 155 -8.04 -13.11 18.51
N GLU A 156 -8.22 -13.50 19.77
CA GLU A 156 -9.49 -13.42 20.53
C GLU A 156 -9.84 -11.98 21.00
N GLU A 157 -9.03 -10.98 20.62
CA GLU A 157 -9.18 -9.58 21.01
C GLU A 157 -9.53 -8.64 19.84
N THR A 158 -10.11 -9.20 18.78
CA THR A 158 -10.55 -8.45 17.60
C THR A 158 -11.97 -7.93 17.77
N TYR A 159 -12.39 -6.99 16.90
CA TYR A 159 -13.62 -6.23 17.07
C TYR A 159 -14.55 -6.32 15.86
N VAL A 160 -15.86 -6.41 16.12
CA VAL A 160 -16.91 -6.34 15.11
C VAL A 160 -17.86 -5.17 15.41
N PRO A 161 -18.57 -4.61 14.40
CA PRO A 161 -19.44 -3.46 14.62
C PRO A 161 -20.60 -3.80 15.56
N GLU A 162 -21.11 -2.81 16.27
CA GLU A 162 -22.22 -2.97 17.22
C GLU A 162 -23.44 -3.69 16.62
N ALA A 163 -23.75 -3.39 15.36
CA ALA A 163 -24.84 -4.05 14.62
C ALA A 163 -24.72 -5.57 14.54
N MET A 164 -23.50 -6.12 14.61
CA MET A 164 -23.21 -7.56 14.54
C MET A 164 -23.26 -8.26 15.89
N HIS A 165 -23.40 -7.51 16.99
CA HIS A 165 -23.56 -8.09 18.34
C HIS A 165 -25.01 -8.46 18.66
N TYR A 166 -25.98 -8.02 17.86
CA TYR A 166 -27.38 -8.40 17.99
C TYR A 166 -27.66 -9.77 17.35
N ILE A 167 -28.67 -10.48 17.88
CA ILE A 167 -29.16 -11.75 17.33
C ILE A 167 -30.66 -11.59 16.99
N PRO A 168 -31.05 -11.63 15.70
CA PRO A 168 -30.18 -11.60 14.53
C PRO A 168 -29.45 -10.24 14.37
N PRO A 169 -28.35 -10.17 13.58
CA PRO A 169 -27.66 -8.91 13.29
C PRO A 169 -28.58 -7.84 12.73
N ARG A 170 -28.31 -6.56 13.05
CA ARG A 170 -29.17 -5.41 12.68
C ARG A 170 -28.45 -4.39 11.78
N PRO A 171 -27.98 -4.80 10.58
CA PRO A 171 -27.33 -3.86 9.67
C PRO A 171 -28.33 -2.79 9.20
N SER A 172 -27.93 -1.53 9.25
CA SER A 172 -28.71 -0.42 8.72
C SER A 172 -27.80 0.70 8.25
N MET A 173 -28.33 1.62 7.43
CA MET A 173 -27.60 2.83 7.04
C MET A 173 -27.21 3.68 8.26
N ALA A 174 -28.05 3.70 9.30
CA ALA A 174 -27.78 4.43 10.53
C ALA A 174 -26.60 3.81 11.29
N ALA A 175 -26.63 2.49 11.50
CA ALA A 175 -25.54 1.77 12.18
C ALA A 175 -24.21 1.86 11.40
N ALA A 176 -24.26 1.81 10.06
CA ALA A 176 -23.07 1.97 9.24
C ALA A 176 -22.50 3.40 9.33
N ARG A 177 -23.34 4.43 9.38
CA ARG A 177 -22.89 5.80 9.65
C ARG A 177 -22.27 5.93 11.04
N GLU A 178 -22.84 5.27 12.04
CA GLU A 178 -22.33 5.28 13.40
C GLU A 178 -20.94 4.62 13.50
N GLU A 179 -20.76 3.43 12.94
CA GLU A 179 -19.44 2.77 12.83
C GLU A 179 -18.42 3.71 12.16
N ALA A 180 -18.79 4.27 11.00
CA ALA A 180 -17.91 5.16 10.26
C ALA A 180 -17.53 6.41 11.08
N GLN A 181 -18.48 7.00 11.82
CA GLN A 181 -18.22 8.13 12.72
C GLN A 181 -17.29 7.75 13.87
N GLN A 182 -17.59 6.67 14.58
CA GLN A 182 -16.76 6.21 15.71
C GLN A 182 -15.31 5.99 15.27
N VAL A 183 -15.12 5.27 14.16
CA VAL A 183 -13.78 4.92 13.66
C VAL A 183 -13.03 6.14 13.14
N MET A 184 -13.63 6.92 12.23
CA MET A 184 -12.94 8.05 11.62
C MET A 184 -12.69 9.18 12.62
N PHE A 185 -13.67 9.50 13.47
CA PHE A 185 -13.51 10.56 14.46
C PHE A 185 -12.56 10.14 15.57
N GLY A 186 -12.64 8.90 16.06
CA GLY A 186 -11.71 8.39 17.06
C GLY A 186 -10.25 8.46 16.60
N ALA A 187 -9.96 8.08 15.34
CA ALA A 187 -8.60 8.22 14.79
C ALA A 187 -8.18 9.69 14.62
N LEU A 188 -9.07 10.56 14.13
CA LEU A 188 -8.78 11.98 13.92
C LEU A 188 -8.59 12.76 15.21
N ASP A 189 -9.38 12.47 16.24
CA ASP A 189 -9.29 13.13 17.56
C ASP A 189 -7.92 12.87 18.18
N VAL A 190 -7.43 11.62 18.15
CA VAL A 190 -6.09 11.27 18.60
C VAL A 190 -5.01 11.95 17.75
N LEU A 191 -5.16 11.97 16.42
CA LEU A 191 -4.20 12.61 15.53
C LEU A 191 -4.07 14.12 15.79
N PHE A 192 -5.20 14.82 15.96
CA PHE A 192 -5.21 16.26 16.24
C PHE A 192 -4.68 16.57 17.64
N ALA A 193 -4.99 15.73 18.64
CA ALA A 193 -4.45 15.84 19.99
C ALA A 193 -2.91 15.70 20.00
N ASN A 194 -2.38 14.65 19.35
CA ASN A 194 -0.93 14.37 19.32
C ASN A 194 -0.14 15.45 18.59
N THR A 195 -0.72 16.05 17.54
CA THR A 195 -0.01 16.98 16.66
C THR A 195 -0.23 18.45 17.01
N ASN A 196 -1.26 18.76 17.80
CA ASN A 196 -1.74 20.11 18.09
C ASN A 196 -1.99 20.96 16.82
N ILE A 197 -2.32 20.30 15.71
CA ILE A 197 -2.68 20.97 14.46
C ILE A 197 -4.17 21.25 14.47
N LYS A 198 -4.52 22.51 14.21
CA LYS A 198 -5.93 22.92 14.14
C LYS A 198 -6.55 22.31 12.88
N PRO A 199 -7.78 21.77 12.95
CA PRO A 199 -8.45 21.24 11.76
C PRO A 199 -8.55 22.25 10.60
N LYS A 200 -8.67 23.55 10.90
CA LYS A 200 -8.66 24.62 9.88
C LYS A 200 -7.36 24.74 9.07
N ASP A 201 -6.24 24.23 9.59
CA ASP A 201 -4.94 24.25 8.89
C ASP A 201 -4.80 23.11 7.86
N ILE A 202 -5.73 22.14 7.87
CA ILE A 202 -5.76 21.03 6.93
C ILE A 202 -6.24 21.52 5.58
N GLY A 203 -5.44 21.28 4.54
CA GLY A 203 -5.76 21.75 3.19
C GLY A 203 -6.19 20.71 2.20
N ILE A 204 -5.84 19.45 2.46
CA ILE A 204 -6.20 18.30 1.65
C ILE A 204 -6.74 17.23 2.60
N LEU A 205 -7.87 16.64 2.26
CA LEU A 205 -8.43 15.49 2.95
C LEU A 205 -8.70 14.40 1.92
N VAL A 206 -8.12 13.22 2.14
CA VAL A 206 -8.40 12.02 1.35
C VAL A 206 -8.98 10.98 2.28
N VAL A 207 -10.22 10.58 2.05
CA VAL A 207 -10.88 9.52 2.81
C VAL A 207 -11.05 8.31 1.90
N ASN A 208 -10.78 7.11 2.39
CA ASN A 208 -11.10 5.89 1.69
C ASN A 208 -11.93 4.93 2.55
N CYS A 209 -12.94 4.33 1.91
CA CYS A 209 -13.74 3.22 2.40
C CYS A 209 -14.36 2.50 1.20
N SER A 210 -14.16 1.19 1.09
CA SER A 210 -14.50 0.48 -0.13
C SER A 210 -15.99 0.16 -0.22
N LEU A 211 -16.56 -0.33 0.87
CA LEU A 211 -17.88 -0.96 0.89
C LEU A 211 -18.99 -0.10 1.51
N PHE A 212 -18.70 1.14 1.91
CA PHE A 212 -19.71 2.10 2.37
C PHE A 212 -19.45 3.50 1.84
N ASN A 213 -20.23 3.90 0.84
CA ASN A 213 -20.09 5.20 0.15
C ASN A 213 -21.44 5.96 0.15
N PRO A 214 -21.86 6.50 1.31
CA PRO A 214 -23.15 7.17 1.43
C PRO A 214 -23.17 8.55 0.76
N THR A 215 -24.37 9.12 0.59
CA THR A 215 -24.58 10.54 0.31
C THR A 215 -25.19 11.22 1.55
N PRO A 216 -24.62 12.32 2.09
CA PRO A 216 -23.30 12.89 1.78
C PRO A 216 -22.14 11.93 2.08
N SER A 217 -21.00 12.14 1.43
CA SER A 217 -19.79 11.30 1.52
C SER A 217 -19.17 11.28 2.92
N LEU A 218 -18.31 10.29 3.18
CA LEU A 218 -17.54 10.20 4.44
C LEU A 218 -16.57 11.38 4.59
N SER A 219 -15.98 11.84 3.49
CA SER A 219 -15.16 13.04 3.51
C SER A 219 -15.95 14.31 3.86
N ALA A 220 -17.19 14.44 3.36
CA ALA A 220 -18.08 15.54 3.73
C ALA A 220 -18.48 15.48 5.21
N MET A 221 -18.67 14.27 5.74
CA MET A 221 -18.94 14.04 7.17
C MET A 221 -17.81 14.56 8.05
N ILE A 222 -16.55 14.27 7.71
CA ILE A 222 -15.36 14.80 8.42
C ILE A 222 -15.26 16.32 8.29
N VAL A 223 -15.44 16.87 7.08
CA VAL A 223 -15.42 18.34 6.85
C VAL A 223 -16.44 19.03 7.75
N ASN A 224 -17.65 18.50 7.84
CA ASN A 224 -18.71 19.05 8.67
C ASN A 224 -18.42 18.92 10.18
N LYS A 225 -17.93 17.75 10.63
CA LYS A 225 -17.63 17.49 12.06
C LYS A 225 -16.57 18.44 12.60
N TYR A 226 -15.44 18.55 11.89
CA TYR A 226 -14.27 19.31 12.35
C TYR A 226 -14.25 20.76 11.89
N LYS A 227 -15.28 21.21 11.16
CA LYS A 227 -15.38 22.56 10.58
C LYS A 227 -14.10 22.94 9.83
N LEU A 228 -13.68 22.03 8.95
CA LEU A 228 -12.50 22.23 8.10
C LEU A 228 -12.70 23.48 7.23
N ARG A 229 -11.59 24.06 6.75
CA ARG A 229 -11.61 25.31 5.98
C ARG A 229 -12.46 25.20 4.70
N GLY A 230 -13.11 26.29 4.31
CA GLY A 230 -14.04 26.31 3.17
C GLY A 230 -13.41 26.04 1.81
N ASN A 231 -12.08 26.21 1.66
CA ASN A 231 -11.32 25.90 0.45
C ASN A 231 -10.54 24.57 0.53
N ILE A 232 -11.02 23.62 1.35
CA ILE A 232 -10.41 22.29 1.46
C ILE A 232 -10.54 21.51 0.15
N ARG A 233 -9.48 20.78 -0.22
CA ARG A 233 -9.54 19.76 -1.29
C ARG A 233 -9.93 18.43 -0.66
N SER A 234 -11.18 18.03 -0.83
CA SER A 234 -11.75 16.82 -0.21
C SER A 234 -11.99 15.74 -1.26
N PHE A 235 -11.51 14.52 -0.99
CA PHE A 235 -11.63 13.36 -1.87
C PHE A 235 -12.20 12.17 -1.08
N ASN A 236 -13.12 11.43 -1.68
CA ASN A 236 -13.68 10.21 -1.13
C ASN A 236 -13.45 9.06 -2.12
N LEU A 237 -12.59 8.11 -1.76
CA LEU A 237 -12.22 6.97 -2.58
C LEU A 237 -13.02 5.74 -2.16
N GLY A 238 -13.74 5.13 -3.10
CA GLY A 238 -14.51 3.90 -2.91
C GLY A 238 -14.07 2.79 -3.86
N GLY A 239 -14.43 1.53 -3.54
CA GLY A 239 -14.21 0.37 -4.41
C GLY A 239 -12.75 -0.04 -4.68
N MET A 240 -11.78 0.44 -3.90
CA MET A 240 -10.35 0.14 -4.10
C MET A 240 -9.80 -0.99 -3.20
N GLY A 241 -10.63 -1.48 -2.27
CA GLY A 241 -10.33 -2.58 -1.37
C GLY A 241 -9.14 -2.31 -0.45
N CYS A 242 -8.49 -3.38 -0.02
CA CYS A 242 -7.36 -3.35 0.93
C CYS A 242 -6.15 -2.49 0.50
N SER A 243 -6.06 -2.10 -0.78
CA SER A 243 -4.99 -1.24 -1.29
C SER A 243 -5.28 0.26 -1.15
N ALA A 244 -6.50 0.63 -0.75
CA ALA A 244 -6.98 2.00 -0.77
C ALA A 244 -6.14 2.96 0.09
N GLY A 245 -5.61 2.50 1.23
CA GLY A 245 -4.77 3.33 2.12
C GLY A 245 -3.51 3.86 1.44
N VAL A 246 -2.72 2.99 0.80
CA VAL A 246 -1.52 3.41 0.06
C VAL A 246 -1.85 4.18 -1.22
N ILE A 247 -2.99 3.89 -1.87
CA ILE A 247 -3.48 4.70 -3.01
C ILE A 247 -3.86 6.12 -2.54
N ALA A 248 -4.48 6.25 -1.38
CA ALA A 248 -4.85 7.54 -0.80
C ALA A 248 -3.61 8.36 -0.42
N VAL A 249 -2.55 7.71 0.10
CA VAL A 249 -1.25 8.35 0.31
C VAL A 249 -0.62 8.82 -1.00
N ASP A 250 -0.71 8.03 -2.08
CA ASP A 250 -0.23 8.43 -3.41
C ASP A 250 -0.97 9.66 -3.95
N LEU A 251 -2.30 9.68 -3.84
CA LEU A 251 -3.10 10.85 -4.21
C LEU A 251 -2.74 12.08 -3.35
N ALA A 252 -2.63 11.91 -2.04
CA ALA A 252 -2.20 12.99 -1.14
C ALA A 252 -0.79 13.49 -1.50
N LYS A 253 0.10 12.60 -1.94
CA LYS A 253 1.44 12.93 -2.41
C LYS A 253 1.38 13.86 -3.61
N ASP A 254 0.61 13.50 -4.64
CA ASP A 254 0.45 14.32 -5.84
C ASP A 254 -0.18 15.68 -5.51
N MET A 255 -1.21 15.71 -4.66
CA MET A 255 -1.84 16.95 -4.21
C MET A 255 -0.86 17.86 -3.44
N LEU A 256 0.04 17.30 -2.63
CA LEU A 256 1.07 18.05 -1.92
C LEU A 256 2.22 18.51 -2.84
N GLN A 257 2.44 17.88 -3.99
CA GLN A 257 3.35 18.42 -5.00
C GLN A 257 2.77 19.68 -5.66
N VAL A 258 1.45 19.70 -5.89
CA VAL A 258 0.75 20.85 -6.46
C VAL A 258 0.57 21.98 -5.44
N HIS A 259 0.05 21.68 -4.25
CA HIS A 259 -0.29 22.70 -3.24
C HIS A 259 0.84 22.93 -2.24
N ARG A 260 1.46 24.12 -2.29
CA ARG A 260 2.60 24.48 -1.42
C ARG A 260 2.16 24.71 0.04
N ASN A 261 3.07 24.42 0.96
CA ASN A 261 3.01 24.82 2.38
C ASN A 261 1.69 24.45 3.09
N THR A 262 1.22 23.21 2.92
CA THR A 262 -0.07 22.76 3.47
C THR A 262 0.05 21.38 4.15
N TYR A 263 -0.97 21.03 4.92
CA TYR A 263 -1.18 19.69 5.44
C TYR A 263 -2.16 18.91 4.57
N ALA A 264 -1.94 17.60 4.47
CA ALA A 264 -2.90 16.63 3.96
C ALA A 264 -3.20 15.60 5.04
N VAL A 265 -4.46 15.22 5.20
CA VAL A 265 -4.87 14.13 6.08
C VAL A 265 -5.43 13.01 5.21
N VAL A 266 -4.92 11.79 5.41
CA VAL A 266 -5.44 10.57 4.80
C VAL A 266 -6.16 9.79 5.88
N VAL A 267 -7.46 9.53 5.70
CA VAL A 267 -8.26 8.68 6.59
C VAL A 267 -8.62 7.40 5.86
N SER A 268 -8.28 6.26 6.44
CA SER A 268 -8.57 4.94 5.88
C SER A 268 -9.40 4.13 6.86
N THR A 269 -10.53 3.58 6.42
CA THR A 269 -11.37 2.69 7.20
C THR A 269 -12.13 1.78 6.26
N GLU A 270 -12.54 0.61 6.74
CA GLU A 270 -13.48 -0.25 6.02
C GLU A 270 -14.72 -0.44 6.88
N ASN A 271 -15.88 -0.09 6.34
CA ASN A 271 -17.14 -0.26 7.04
C ASN A 271 -17.69 -1.66 6.73
N ILE A 272 -17.88 -2.45 7.78
CA ILE A 272 -18.29 -3.84 7.61
C ILE A 272 -19.73 -4.09 8.07
N THR A 273 -20.40 -3.09 8.67
CA THR A 273 -21.79 -3.20 9.12
C THR A 273 -22.76 -3.67 8.04
N GLN A 274 -22.74 -3.07 6.83
CA GLN A 274 -23.72 -3.43 5.78
C GLN A 274 -23.32 -4.63 4.93
N ASN A 275 -22.10 -5.13 5.11
CA ASN A 275 -21.48 -6.08 4.18
C ASN A 275 -21.32 -7.48 4.79
N TRP A 276 -22.03 -7.73 5.90
CA TRP A 276 -22.16 -9.07 6.45
C TRP A 276 -22.93 -9.96 5.49
N TYR A 277 -22.31 -11.05 5.05
CA TYR A 277 -22.95 -11.99 4.14
C TYR A 277 -23.79 -13.00 4.91
N PHE A 278 -25.09 -13.06 4.60
CA PHE A 278 -26.07 -13.95 5.26
C PHE A 278 -26.30 -15.27 4.49
N GLY A 279 -25.50 -15.60 3.48
CA GLY A 279 -25.69 -16.83 2.69
C GLY A 279 -24.63 -17.90 2.96
N ASN A 280 -24.67 -18.99 2.18
CA ASN A 280 -23.84 -20.19 2.40
C ASN A 280 -22.74 -20.37 1.33
N LYS A 281 -22.55 -19.40 0.41
CA LYS A 281 -21.46 -19.44 -0.58
C LYS A 281 -20.10 -19.23 0.10
N LYS A 282 -19.30 -20.29 0.18
CA LYS A 282 -18.00 -20.29 0.88
C LYS A 282 -17.03 -19.17 0.48
N SER A 283 -17.02 -18.75 -0.79
CA SER A 283 -16.16 -17.65 -1.24
C SER A 283 -16.54 -16.28 -0.68
N MET A 284 -17.78 -16.13 -0.19
CA MET A 284 -18.33 -14.91 0.42
C MET A 284 -18.39 -14.95 1.94
N LEU A 285 -18.13 -16.11 2.57
CA LEU A 285 -18.07 -16.26 4.04
C LEU A 285 -16.70 -15.86 4.63
N ILE A 286 -15.65 -15.87 3.80
CA ILE A 286 -14.29 -15.51 4.24
C ILE A 286 -14.23 -14.07 4.81
N PRO A 287 -14.83 -13.03 4.17
CA PRO A 287 -14.88 -11.68 4.72
C PRO A 287 -15.50 -11.60 6.12
N ASN A 288 -16.62 -12.29 6.38
CA ASN A 288 -17.26 -12.29 7.71
C ASN A 288 -16.26 -12.75 8.80
N CYS A 289 -15.42 -13.74 8.47
CA CYS A 289 -14.45 -14.30 9.41
C CYS A 289 -13.20 -13.43 9.58
N LEU A 290 -12.76 -12.73 8.52
CA LEU A 290 -11.48 -12.00 8.49
C LEU A 290 -11.59 -10.52 8.80
N PHE A 291 -12.66 -9.86 8.38
CA PHE A 291 -12.76 -8.41 8.49
C PHE A 291 -13.15 -7.98 9.88
N ARG A 292 -12.50 -6.93 10.36
CA ARG A 292 -12.65 -6.39 11.70
C ARG A 292 -12.71 -4.87 11.65
N VAL A 293 -13.29 -4.28 12.68
CA VAL A 293 -13.42 -2.83 12.78
C VAL A 293 -12.04 -2.22 12.99
N GLY A 294 -11.68 -1.30 12.09
CA GLY A 294 -10.41 -0.60 12.18
C GLY A 294 -10.38 0.66 11.31
N GLY A 295 -9.49 1.58 11.67
CA GLY A 295 -9.23 2.75 10.87
C GLY A 295 -7.97 3.47 11.30
N SER A 296 -7.43 4.26 10.39
CA SER A 296 -6.26 5.10 10.63
C SER A 296 -6.41 6.48 10.01
N ALA A 297 -5.76 7.45 10.64
CA ALA A 297 -5.61 8.80 10.15
C ALA A 297 -4.11 9.14 10.09
N VAL A 298 -3.64 9.57 8.91
CA VAL A 298 -2.24 9.89 8.64
C VAL A 298 -2.12 11.35 8.27
N LEU A 299 -1.26 12.10 8.98
CA LEU A 299 -0.96 13.49 8.68
C LEU A 299 0.32 13.59 7.84
N LEU A 300 0.17 14.13 6.64
CA LEU A 300 1.24 14.42 5.70
C LEU A 300 1.48 15.94 5.59
N SER A 301 2.73 16.35 5.40
CA SER A 301 3.14 17.74 5.25
C SER A 301 4.20 17.92 4.18
N ASN A 302 4.15 19.03 3.45
CA ASN A 302 5.25 19.51 2.61
C ASN A 302 5.90 20.79 3.16
N LYS A 303 5.64 21.15 4.42
CA LYS A 303 6.19 22.35 5.06
C LYS A 303 7.61 22.07 5.55
N ALA A 304 8.54 22.97 5.25
CA ALA A 304 9.94 22.83 5.65
C ALA A 304 10.12 22.70 7.17
N LYS A 305 9.31 23.43 7.96
CA LYS A 305 9.34 23.40 9.43
C LYS A 305 9.02 22.02 10.02
N ASP A 306 8.26 21.18 9.32
CA ASP A 306 7.86 19.87 9.83
C ASP A 306 8.94 18.81 9.64
N LYS A 307 9.99 19.10 8.85
CA LYS A 307 11.11 18.17 8.60
C LYS A 307 11.74 17.65 9.89
N ARG A 308 11.85 18.49 10.93
CA ARG A 308 12.53 18.15 12.19
C ARG A 308 11.70 17.27 13.14
N ARG A 309 10.38 17.27 12.98
CA ARG A 309 9.45 16.53 13.88
C ARG A 309 8.74 15.37 13.19
N ALA A 310 8.98 15.19 11.89
CA ALA A 310 8.34 14.15 11.12
C ALA A 310 8.84 12.77 11.53
N LYS A 311 7.93 11.81 11.68
CA LYS A 311 8.26 10.41 11.92
C LYS A 311 8.92 9.77 10.70
N TYR A 312 8.42 10.09 9.50
CA TYR A 312 8.96 9.54 8.25
C TYR A 312 9.00 10.57 7.12
N LYS A 313 9.87 10.31 6.14
CA LYS A 313 9.87 11.00 4.85
C LYS A 313 9.40 10.02 3.77
N LEU A 314 8.43 10.42 2.97
CA LEU A 314 8.01 9.62 1.82
C LEU A 314 9.04 9.76 0.70
N VAL A 315 9.69 8.64 0.34
CA VAL A 315 10.76 8.61 -0.68
C VAL A 315 10.19 8.18 -2.03
N HIS A 316 9.55 7.00 -2.07
CA HIS A 316 9.00 6.43 -3.29
C HIS A 316 7.62 5.85 -3.06
N VAL A 317 6.78 5.90 -4.09
CA VAL A 317 5.51 5.19 -4.19
C VAL A 317 5.48 4.49 -5.53
N VAL A 318 5.17 3.20 -5.54
CA VAL A 318 5.06 2.39 -6.75
C VAL A 318 3.68 1.73 -6.76
N ARG A 319 3.00 1.85 -7.90
CA ARG A 319 1.66 1.29 -8.10
C ARG A 319 1.62 0.47 -9.38
N THR A 320 1.13 -0.77 -9.27
CA THR A 320 0.79 -1.62 -10.41
C THR A 320 -0.73 -1.80 -10.45
N HIS A 321 -1.34 -1.48 -11.59
CA HIS A 321 -2.77 -1.67 -11.82
C HIS A 321 -3.00 -2.86 -12.75
N LYS A 322 -3.77 -3.85 -12.30
CA LYS A 322 -4.10 -5.05 -13.08
C LYS A 322 -5.57 -5.13 -13.53
N GLY A 323 -6.37 -4.09 -13.32
CA GLY A 323 -7.81 -4.15 -13.63
C GLY A 323 -8.18 -4.31 -15.11
N ALA A 324 -7.23 -4.27 -16.04
CA ALA A 324 -7.47 -4.61 -17.45
C ALA A 324 -7.37 -6.12 -17.74
N ASP A 325 -6.89 -6.92 -16.78
CA ASP A 325 -6.88 -8.38 -16.84
C ASP A 325 -8.16 -8.93 -16.20
N ASP A 326 -8.96 -9.69 -16.94
CA ASP A 326 -10.29 -10.14 -16.50
C ASP A 326 -10.24 -10.99 -15.22
N LYS A 327 -9.20 -11.81 -15.07
CA LYS A 327 -9.00 -12.63 -13.88
C LYS A 327 -8.71 -11.77 -12.66
N ALA A 328 -7.82 -10.77 -12.82
CA ALA A 328 -7.51 -9.79 -11.78
C ALA A 328 -8.71 -8.91 -11.43
N PHE A 329 -9.50 -8.50 -12.42
CA PHE A 329 -10.71 -7.72 -12.21
C PHE A 329 -11.76 -8.49 -11.40
N LYS A 330 -12.01 -9.77 -11.73
CA LYS A 330 -12.99 -10.64 -11.05
C LYS A 330 -12.48 -11.27 -9.76
N CYS A 331 -11.30 -10.86 -9.30
CA CYS A 331 -10.59 -11.56 -8.24
C CYS A 331 -11.20 -11.35 -6.85
N VAL A 332 -11.67 -10.14 -6.59
CA VAL A 332 -12.44 -9.75 -5.40
C VAL A 332 -13.59 -8.93 -5.92
N TYR A 333 -14.80 -9.45 -5.78
CA TYR A 333 -15.97 -8.88 -6.46
C TYR A 333 -17.19 -8.90 -5.55
N GLN A 334 -17.89 -7.78 -5.46
CA GLN A 334 -19.15 -7.70 -4.73
C GLN A 334 -20.27 -8.10 -5.69
N GLU A 335 -21.00 -9.16 -5.34
CA GLU A 335 -22.07 -9.74 -6.15
C GLU A 335 -23.18 -10.30 -5.25
N GLN A 336 -24.32 -10.63 -5.85
CA GLN A 336 -25.35 -11.43 -5.19
C GLN A 336 -25.08 -12.91 -5.42
N ASP A 337 -25.41 -13.73 -4.43
CA ASP A 337 -25.53 -15.17 -4.64
C ASP A 337 -26.83 -15.55 -5.36
N ASP A 338 -27.03 -16.85 -5.58
CA ASP A 338 -28.20 -17.38 -6.28
C ASP A 338 -29.53 -17.12 -5.53
N ALA A 339 -29.46 -16.78 -4.24
CA ALA A 339 -30.61 -16.40 -3.40
C ALA A 339 -30.79 -14.87 -3.28
N GLY A 340 -30.01 -14.08 -4.04
CA GLY A 340 -30.06 -12.62 -4.03
C GLY A 340 -29.34 -11.99 -2.83
N LYS A 341 -28.64 -12.76 -1.99
CA LYS A 341 -27.90 -12.24 -0.82
C LYS A 341 -26.58 -11.64 -1.30
N THR A 342 -26.36 -10.36 -1.02
CA THR A 342 -25.12 -9.65 -1.41
C THR A 342 -23.95 -10.04 -0.53
N GLY A 343 -22.80 -10.33 -1.15
CA GLY A 343 -21.55 -10.61 -0.46
C GLY A 343 -20.33 -10.24 -1.30
N VAL A 344 -19.14 -10.29 -0.68
CA VAL A 344 -17.86 -10.09 -1.37
C VAL A 344 -17.21 -11.44 -1.64
N SER A 345 -17.18 -11.84 -2.91
CA SER A 345 -16.63 -13.11 -3.37
C SER A 345 -15.12 -12.99 -3.57
N LEU A 346 -14.34 -13.90 -2.95
CA LEU A 346 -12.91 -14.02 -3.16
C LEU A 346 -12.58 -15.21 -4.09
N SER A 347 -11.92 -14.92 -5.20
CA SER A 347 -11.47 -15.93 -6.15
C SER A 347 -10.34 -16.80 -5.60
N LYS A 348 -10.31 -18.08 -5.99
CA LYS A 348 -9.19 -18.99 -5.70
C LYS A 348 -7.88 -18.56 -6.36
N GLU A 349 -7.94 -17.72 -7.40
CA GLU A 349 -6.77 -17.18 -8.10
C GLU A 349 -6.13 -15.98 -7.38
N LEU A 350 -6.74 -15.48 -6.28
CA LEU A 350 -6.31 -14.26 -5.59
C LEU A 350 -4.85 -14.23 -5.22
N MET A 351 -4.36 -15.31 -4.61
CA MET A 351 -2.96 -15.39 -4.23
C MET A 351 -2.07 -15.24 -5.46
N ALA A 352 -2.29 -16.03 -6.51
CA ALA A 352 -1.46 -15.99 -7.72
C ALA A 352 -1.43 -14.61 -8.38
N ILE A 353 -2.59 -13.94 -8.47
CA ILE A 353 -2.73 -12.60 -9.06
C ILE A 353 -1.99 -11.55 -8.22
N ALA A 354 -2.19 -11.59 -6.90
CA ALA A 354 -1.52 -10.71 -5.93
C ALA A 354 0.01 -10.89 -5.99
N GLY A 355 0.51 -12.13 -6.02
CA GLY A 355 1.95 -12.38 -6.17
C GLY A 355 2.52 -11.87 -7.48
N GLY A 356 1.79 -12.01 -8.59
CA GLY A 356 2.22 -11.41 -9.86
C GLY A 356 2.25 -9.87 -9.84
N ALA A 357 1.33 -9.23 -9.12
CA ALA A 357 1.32 -7.77 -8.97
C ALA A 357 2.45 -7.29 -8.06
N LEU A 358 2.64 -7.95 -6.93
CA LEU A 358 3.73 -7.74 -6.00
C LEU A 358 5.09 -7.89 -6.68
N LYS A 359 5.28 -8.96 -7.46
CA LYS A 359 6.48 -9.17 -8.29
C LYS A 359 6.78 -7.94 -9.12
N THR A 360 5.77 -7.43 -9.83
CA THR A 360 5.90 -6.23 -10.67
C THR A 360 6.32 -5.00 -9.84
N ASN A 361 5.73 -4.81 -8.66
CA ASN A 361 6.08 -3.72 -7.76
C ASN A 361 7.51 -3.82 -7.24
N ILE A 362 7.91 -4.98 -6.73
CA ILE A 362 9.26 -5.22 -6.17
C ILE A 362 10.33 -5.05 -7.24
N THR A 363 10.09 -5.58 -8.44
CA THR A 363 10.98 -5.38 -9.58
C THR A 363 11.09 -3.91 -10.00
N THR A 364 10.01 -3.13 -9.89
CA THR A 364 10.04 -1.68 -10.19
C THR A 364 10.73 -0.89 -9.07
N LEU A 365 10.54 -1.31 -7.82
CA LEU A 365 11.09 -0.64 -6.64
C LEU A 365 12.59 -0.90 -6.45
N GLY A 366 13.06 -2.11 -6.76
CA GLY A 366 14.45 -2.54 -6.55
C GLY A 366 15.50 -1.52 -7.01
N PRO A 367 15.48 -1.07 -8.28
CA PRO A 367 16.45 -0.08 -8.78
C PRO A 367 16.38 1.30 -8.11
N LEU A 368 15.27 1.63 -7.44
CA LEU A 368 15.10 2.91 -6.74
C LEU A 368 15.68 2.89 -5.32
N VAL A 369 15.85 1.70 -4.73
CA VAL A 369 16.15 1.55 -3.28
C VAL A 369 17.39 0.72 -2.99
N LEU A 370 17.76 -0.21 -3.88
CA LEU A 370 18.87 -1.13 -3.65
C LEU A 370 20.22 -0.50 -3.96
N PRO A 371 21.29 -0.90 -3.25
CA PRO A 371 22.67 -0.51 -3.59
C PRO A 371 23.06 -0.90 -5.02
N ILE A 372 23.98 -0.13 -5.62
CA ILE A 372 24.45 -0.38 -7.00
C ILE A 372 25.04 -1.79 -7.15
N SER A 373 25.73 -2.32 -6.13
CA SER A 373 26.28 -3.68 -6.12
C SER A 373 25.20 -4.75 -6.34
N GLU A 374 24.07 -4.62 -5.66
CA GLU A 374 22.91 -5.51 -5.79
C GLU A 374 22.27 -5.40 -7.16
N GLN A 375 22.16 -4.17 -7.68
CA GLN A 375 21.62 -3.93 -9.01
C GLN A 375 22.49 -4.58 -10.10
N LEU A 376 23.82 -4.49 -9.99
CA LEU A 376 24.77 -5.12 -10.91
C LEU A 376 24.72 -6.65 -10.84
N LEU A 377 24.60 -7.22 -9.63
CA LEU A 377 24.49 -8.66 -9.44
C LEU A 377 23.19 -9.22 -10.03
N PHE A 378 22.07 -8.53 -9.79
CA PHE A 378 20.79 -8.87 -10.41
C PHE A 378 20.84 -8.75 -11.94
N PHE A 379 21.43 -7.67 -12.45
CA PHE A 379 21.54 -7.46 -13.90
C PHE A 379 22.43 -8.50 -14.58
N SER A 380 23.59 -8.82 -14.00
CA SER A 380 24.52 -9.82 -14.55
C SER A 380 23.91 -11.22 -14.61
N THR A 381 23.14 -11.63 -13.59
CA THR A 381 22.42 -12.92 -13.59
C THR A 381 21.28 -12.97 -14.60
N LEU A 382 20.57 -11.86 -14.82
CA LEU A 382 19.58 -11.75 -15.90
C LEU A 382 20.21 -11.87 -17.29
N VAL A 383 21.33 -11.17 -17.52
CA VAL A 383 22.09 -11.23 -18.78
C VAL A 383 22.61 -12.65 -19.01
N ALA A 384 23.14 -13.29 -17.97
CA ALA A 384 23.66 -14.65 -18.06
C ALA A 384 22.57 -15.66 -18.45
N LYS A 385 21.38 -15.54 -17.84
CA LYS A 385 20.22 -16.38 -18.18
C LYS A 385 19.76 -16.14 -19.62
N LYS A 386 19.76 -14.90 -20.09
CA LYS A 386 19.26 -14.53 -21.43
C LYS A 386 20.22 -14.88 -22.56
N LEU A 387 21.53 -14.66 -22.37
CA LEU A 387 22.54 -14.85 -23.41
C LEU A 387 23.13 -16.27 -23.43
N PHE A 388 23.30 -16.90 -22.26
CA PHE A 388 23.95 -18.21 -22.17
C PHE A 388 22.97 -19.37 -21.96
N ASN A 389 21.65 -19.10 -22.02
CA ASN A 389 20.57 -20.06 -21.76
C ASN A 389 20.81 -20.92 -20.50
N ALA A 390 21.51 -20.33 -19.53
CA ALA A 390 22.05 -21.06 -18.41
C ALA A 390 20.89 -21.40 -17.46
N LYS A 391 20.88 -22.63 -16.92
CA LYS A 391 19.93 -23.07 -15.86
C LYS A 391 20.21 -22.39 -14.52
N VAL A 392 20.59 -21.11 -14.52
CA VAL A 392 20.90 -20.33 -13.33
C VAL A 392 19.56 -19.91 -12.69
N LYS A 393 19.38 -20.28 -11.42
CA LYS A 393 18.26 -19.78 -10.61
C LYS A 393 18.38 -18.25 -10.56
N PRO A 394 17.34 -17.49 -10.93
CA PRO A 394 17.47 -16.05 -10.92
C PRO A 394 17.72 -15.53 -9.51
N TYR A 395 18.54 -14.50 -9.45
CA TYR A 395 18.92 -13.87 -8.21
C TYR A 395 17.73 -13.08 -7.66
N ILE A 396 17.45 -13.25 -6.37
CA ILE A 396 16.47 -12.42 -5.64
C ILE A 396 17.30 -11.35 -4.93
N PRO A 397 17.15 -10.07 -5.29
CA PRO A 397 17.91 -9.01 -4.65
C PRO A 397 17.67 -8.97 -3.15
N ASP A 398 18.72 -8.66 -2.38
CA ASP A 398 18.56 -8.58 -0.93
C ASP A 398 17.95 -7.25 -0.51
N PHE A 399 16.63 -7.24 -0.37
CA PHE A 399 15.87 -6.08 0.10
C PHE A 399 16.14 -5.70 1.56
N LYS A 400 16.79 -6.56 2.35
CA LYS A 400 17.23 -6.22 3.71
C LYS A 400 18.35 -5.18 3.71
N LEU A 401 19.07 -5.03 2.58
CA LEU A 401 20.08 -3.97 2.42
C LEU A 401 19.46 -2.60 2.18
N ALA A 402 18.18 -2.54 1.79
CA ALA A 402 17.45 -1.30 1.53
C ALA A 402 16.45 -0.94 2.64
N PHE A 403 15.96 -1.93 3.39
CA PHE A 403 14.88 -1.75 4.36
C PHE A 403 15.15 -2.48 5.66
N ASP A 404 15.00 -1.77 6.78
CA ASP A 404 15.08 -2.34 8.12
C ASP A 404 13.76 -3.00 8.56
N HIS A 405 12.61 -2.48 8.08
CA HIS A 405 11.28 -2.90 8.52
C HIS A 405 10.31 -3.07 7.35
N PHE A 406 9.45 -4.10 7.42
CA PHE A 406 8.48 -4.43 6.37
C PHE A 406 7.05 -4.40 6.92
N CYS A 407 6.27 -3.42 6.48
CA CYS A 407 4.84 -3.30 6.80
C CYS A 407 4.03 -3.89 5.63
N ILE A 408 3.66 -5.16 5.76
CA ILE A 408 2.90 -5.92 4.78
C ILE A 408 1.42 -5.84 5.15
N HIS A 409 0.56 -5.53 4.17
CA HIS A 409 -0.88 -5.57 4.40
C HIS A 409 -1.33 -6.96 4.86
N ALA A 410 -1.97 -7.00 6.01
CA ALA A 410 -2.47 -8.20 6.68
C ALA A 410 -3.81 -8.67 6.10
N GLY A 411 -3.86 -9.04 4.81
CA GLY A 411 -5.06 -9.64 4.21
C GLY A 411 -5.41 -11.04 4.76
N GLY A 412 -4.51 -11.60 5.57
CA GLY A 412 -4.59 -12.91 6.22
C GLY A 412 -3.19 -13.48 6.43
N ARG A 413 -3.05 -14.42 7.36
CA ARG A 413 -1.75 -15.02 7.72
C ARG A 413 -0.97 -15.53 6.51
N ALA A 414 -1.64 -16.20 5.58
CA ALA A 414 -1.01 -16.78 4.39
C ALA A 414 -0.30 -15.75 3.50
N VAL A 415 -0.79 -14.51 3.45
CA VAL A 415 -0.16 -13.44 2.65
C VAL A 415 1.18 -13.04 3.27
N ILE A 416 1.23 -12.92 4.59
CA ILE A 416 2.44 -12.55 5.33
C ILE A 416 3.48 -13.67 5.25
N ASP A 417 3.08 -14.92 5.53
CA ASP A 417 3.94 -16.11 5.50
C ASP A 417 4.64 -16.26 4.13
N GLU A 418 3.86 -16.07 3.07
CA GLU A 418 4.34 -16.23 1.71
C GLU A 418 5.27 -15.08 1.29
N LEU A 419 5.02 -13.85 1.76
CA LEU A 419 5.91 -12.71 1.53
C LEU A 419 7.24 -12.84 2.28
N GLU A 420 7.18 -13.23 3.55
CA GLU A 420 8.35 -13.52 4.38
C GLU A 420 9.26 -14.53 3.68
N LYS A 421 8.67 -15.63 3.22
CA LYS A 421 9.39 -16.70 2.52
C LYS A 421 9.99 -16.24 1.19
N ASN A 422 9.21 -15.55 0.36
CA ASN A 422 9.65 -15.17 -0.99
C ASN A 422 10.73 -14.08 -1.00
N LEU A 423 10.72 -13.20 0.01
CA LEU A 423 11.74 -12.15 0.18
C LEU A 423 12.87 -12.55 1.12
N GLN A 424 12.87 -13.81 1.60
CA GLN A 424 13.87 -14.32 2.54
C GLN A 424 14.03 -13.40 3.75
N LEU A 425 12.90 -12.94 4.28
CA LEU A 425 12.84 -12.10 5.46
C LEU A 425 12.95 -12.95 6.72
N LEU A 426 13.50 -12.36 7.77
CA LEU A 426 13.49 -12.93 9.10
C LEU A 426 12.12 -12.66 9.77
N PRO A 427 11.70 -13.47 10.76
CA PRO A 427 10.43 -13.25 11.47
C PRO A 427 10.28 -11.83 12.04
N ILE A 428 11.37 -11.23 12.52
CA ILE A 428 11.41 -9.87 13.06
C ILE A 428 11.01 -8.80 12.03
N HIS A 429 11.30 -9.01 10.74
CA HIS A 429 10.97 -8.04 9.70
C HIS A 429 9.47 -7.92 9.46
N VAL A 430 8.72 -9.01 9.67
CA VAL A 430 7.27 -9.09 9.42
C VAL A 430 6.45 -9.04 10.71
N GLU A 431 7.10 -8.93 11.87
CA GLU A 431 6.47 -8.97 13.20
C GLU A 431 5.35 -7.93 13.32
N ALA A 432 5.59 -6.68 12.92
CA ALA A 432 4.58 -5.62 12.98
C ALA A 432 3.30 -5.99 12.20
N SER A 433 3.45 -6.66 11.06
CA SER A 433 2.31 -7.11 10.23
C SER A 433 1.56 -8.26 10.89
N ARG A 434 2.28 -9.21 11.51
CA ARG A 434 1.71 -10.36 12.24
C ARG A 434 0.99 -9.92 13.51
N MET A 435 1.59 -9.03 14.28
CA MET A 435 1.00 -8.52 15.52
C MET A 435 -0.21 -7.64 15.23
N THR A 436 -0.18 -6.87 14.14
CA THR A 436 -1.36 -6.12 13.69
C THR A 436 -2.50 -7.08 13.35
N LEU A 437 -2.25 -8.12 12.54
CA LEU A 437 -3.26 -9.15 12.21
C LEU A 437 -3.81 -9.86 13.44
N HIS A 438 -2.94 -10.20 14.39
CA HIS A 438 -3.36 -10.90 15.60
C HIS A 438 -4.23 -10.01 16.49
N ARG A 439 -3.89 -8.71 16.59
CA ARG A 439 -4.55 -7.81 17.53
C ARG A 439 -5.79 -7.13 16.97
N PHE A 440 -5.86 -6.89 15.66
CA PHE A 440 -6.89 -6.11 15.00
C PHE A 440 -7.41 -6.86 13.78
#